data_AF-A0A7W0GBZ9-F1
#
_entry.id   AF-A0A7W0GBZ9-F1
#
_cell.length_a   1.000
_cell.length_b   1.000
_cell.length_c   1.000
_cell.angle_alpha   90.00
_cell.angle_beta   90.00
_cell.angle_gamma   90.00
#
_symmetry.space_group_name_H-M   'P 1'
#
loop_
_entity.id
_entity.type
_entity.pdbx_description
1 polymer ?
#
loop_
_entity_poly.entity_id
_entity_poly.type
_entity_poly.pdbx_seq_one_letter_code
_entity_poly.pdbx_strand_id
1 'polypeptide(L)'
;MLALFFSYEVCERRFTGGDTPEEACRKLDLTDPPVVALGLVLLLSLSAFFSEISGFGLTLKRELRAVQDDSRIARGDAREAKQVADGAAGDAAQARGASASANQVAETAQETSIAAARGDAAALTSRSSDDSDAVRVLAEEYNRIRRNQRSGSRRTSAMTGVVGRMIALLSRNPAAAGWPGVSDFLAGDDGGLRLAGFLSCYTNPDPRRIQEVAQAVLRDETPFGQYCGLRSLNRLLALDPESLDRNTRRQLSEWGGTLGAGTDRAFELRRALQVSAST
;
A
#
# COMPACT_ATOMS: atom_id res chain seq x y z
N MET A 1 63.41 12.01 -0.77
CA MET A 1 64.39 13.10 -0.80
C MET A 1 65.65 12.55 -0.12
N LEU A 2 66.64 12.09 -0.90
CA LEU A 2 67.92 11.61 -0.37
C LEU A 2 68.71 12.83 0.15
N ALA A 3 68.90 12.93 1.46
CA ALA A 3 69.80 13.93 2.02
C ALA A 3 71.25 13.48 1.78
N LEU A 4 71.90 14.08 0.79
CA LEU A 4 73.34 13.93 0.60
C LEU A 4 74.04 14.72 1.72
N PHE A 5 74.67 14.00 2.65
CA PHE A 5 75.51 14.61 3.70
C PHE A 5 76.84 15.04 3.09
N PHE A 6 76.88 16.25 2.55
CA PHE A 6 78.14 16.87 2.13
C PHE A 6 78.99 17.16 3.37
N SER A 7 80.12 16.46 3.50
CA SER A 7 81.10 16.70 4.55
C SER A 7 81.94 17.92 4.15
N TYR A 8 81.68 19.06 4.77
CA TYR A 8 82.50 20.27 4.60
C TYR A 8 83.59 20.31 5.67
N GLU A 9 84.83 20.51 5.27
CA GLU A 9 85.95 20.77 6.17
C GLU A 9 86.18 22.27 6.29
N VAL A 10 86.37 22.76 7.52
CA VAL A 10 86.69 24.17 7.78
C VAL A 10 88.13 24.23 8.24
N CYS A 11 88.94 24.92 7.45
CA CYS A 11 90.35 25.16 7.75
C CYS A 11 90.52 26.55 8.34
N GLU A 12 91.15 26.62 9.51
CA GLU A 12 91.46 27.86 10.19
C GLU A 12 92.98 28.04 10.23
N ARG A 13 93.49 29.18 9.77
CA ARG A 13 94.92 29.48 9.84
C ARG A 13 95.26 29.99 11.23
N ARG A 14 96.18 29.32 11.92
CA ARG A 14 96.69 29.73 13.23
C ARG A 14 98.16 30.10 13.11
N PHE A 15 98.55 31.18 13.78
CA PHE A 15 99.94 31.59 13.88
C PHE A 15 100.52 31.03 15.17
N THR A 16 101.25 29.92 15.07
CA THR A 16 101.86 29.21 16.20
C THR A 16 103.31 29.67 16.41
N GLY A 17 103.52 30.95 16.75
CA GLY A 17 104.80 31.47 17.28
C GLY A 17 106.05 31.39 16.39
N GLY A 18 106.00 30.69 15.25
CA GLY A 18 106.96 30.71 14.16
C GLY A 18 106.35 31.44 12.96
N ASP A 19 107.20 32.06 12.14
CA ASP A 19 106.82 32.99 11.05
C ASP A 19 106.10 32.32 9.86
N THR A 20 105.62 31.08 10.01
CA THR A 20 104.91 30.31 8.99
C THR A 20 103.52 29.94 9.50
N PRO A 21 102.43 30.38 8.85
CA PRO A 21 101.09 30.02 9.25
C PRO A 21 100.86 28.52 9.05
N GLU A 22 100.39 27.84 10.09
CA GLU A 22 99.92 26.46 9.99
C GLU A 22 98.41 26.43 9.84
N GLU A 23 97.93 25.66 8.87
CA GLU A 23 96.52 25.51 8.55
C GLU A 23 95.97 24.27 9.27
N ALA A 24 95.10 24.49 10.25
CA ALA A 24 94.46 23.43 11.01
C ALA A 24 93.04 23.22 10.49
N CYS A 25 92.82 22.14 9.77
CA CYS A 25 91.50 21.74 9.31
C CYS A 25 90.81 20.87 10.35
N ARG A 26 89.56 21.20 10.68
CA ARG A 26 88.68 20.35 11.50
C ARG A 26 87.38 20.09 10.78
N LYS A 27 86.80 18.91 11.02
CA LYS A 27 85.46 18.57 10.55
C LYS A 27 84.44 19.38 11.36
N LEU A 28 83.43 19.90 10.67
CA LEU A 28 82.31 20.57 11.31
C LEU A 28 81.56 19.58 12.19
N ASP A 29 81.44 19.91 13.47
CA ASP A 29 80.60 19.16 14.40
C ASP A 29 79.19 19.75 14.43
N LEU A 30 78.20 18.91 14.80
CA LEU A 30 76.79 19.31 14.84
C LEU A 30 76.52 20.50 15.80
N THR A 31 77.44 20.73 16.74
CA THR A 31 77.37 21.81 17.74
C THR A 31 78.07 23.09 17.31
N ASP A 32 78.69 23.13 16.12
CA ASP A 32 79.32 24.35 15.64
C ASP A 32 78.27 25.45 15.36
N PRO A 33 78.51 26.70 15.79
CA PRO A 33 77.54 27.80 15.69
C PRO A 33 76.82 27.97 14.33
N PRO A 34 77.51 27.88 13.17
CA PRO A 34 76.84 28.05 11.88
C PRO A 34 75.86 26.91 11.55
N VAL A 35 76.14 25.67 11.99
CA VAL A 35 75.25 24.52 11.74
C VAL A 35 73.97 24.67 12.56
N VAL A 36 74.10 25.07 13.81
CA VAL A 36 72.96 25.33 14.71
C VAL A 36 72.08 26.46 14.17
N ALA A 37 72.70 27.55 13.70
CA ALA A 37 71.96 28.67 13.11
C ALA A 37 71.15 28.25 11.88
N LEU A 38 71.75 27.45 10.99
CA LEU A 38 71.09 26.97 9.77
C LEU A 38 69.94 26.00 10.10
N GLY A 39 70.13 25.13 11.09
CA GLY A 39 69.08 24.24 11.60
C GLY A 39 67.88 24.99 12.20
N LEU A 40 68.12 26.06 12.97
CA LEU A 40 67.06 26.90 13.53
C LEU A 40 66.27 27.65 12.46
N VAL A 41 66.94 28.19 11.44
CA VAL A 41 66.27 28.84 10.31
C VAL A 41 65.38 27.85 9.55
N LEU A 42 65.84 26.61 9.37
CA LEU A 42 65.09 25.56 8.71
C LEU A 42 63.87 25.11 9.55
N LEU A 43 64.01 25.02 10.87
CA LEU A 43 62.89 24.74 11.78
C LEU A 43 61.85 25.86 11.78
N LEU A 44 62.28 27.12 11.78
CA LEU A 44 61.39 28.27 11.70
C LEU A 44 60.65 28.32 10.35
N SER A 45 61.32 28.03 9.24
CA SER A 45 60.66 27.99 7.93
C SER A 45 59.65 26.85 7.81
N LEU A 46 59.96 25.67 8.37
CA LEU A 46 59.02 24.55 8.46
C LEU A 46 57.81 24.88 9.34
N SER A 47 57.98 25.64 10.43
CA SER A 47 56.88 25.99 11.34
C SER A 47 55.78 26.82 10.67
N ALA A 48 56.15 27.73 9.75
CA ALA A 48 55.18 28.51 8.96
C ALA A 48 54.34 27.61 8.04
N PHE A 49 54.96 26.57 7.46
CA PHE A 49 54.30 25.61 6.58
C PHE A 49 53.25 24.75 7.32
N PHE A 50 53.54 24.33 8.56
CA PHE A 50 52.58 23.58 9.37
C PHE A 50 51.39 24.42 9.84
N SER A 51 51.56 25.75 9.97
CA SER A 51 50.48 26.66 10.35
C SER A 51 49.44 26.85 9.24
N GLU A 52 49.84 26.77 7.96
CA GLU A 52 48.91 26.84 6.83
C GLU A 52 48.20 25.51 6.54
N ILE A 53 48.90 24.37 6.63
CA ILE A 53 48.30 23.05 6.40
C ILE A 53 47.24 22.69 7.47
N SER A 54 47.39 23.19 8.70
CA SER A 54 46.41 22.99 9.78
C SER A 54 45.09 23.74 9.55
N GLY A 55 45.12 24.87 8.82
CA GLY A 55 43.92 25.63 8.45
C GLY A 55 43.03 24.86 7.47
N PHE A 56 43.63 24.24 6.46
CA PHE A 56 42.91 23.46 5.45
C PHE A 56 42.19 22.22 6.02
N GLY A 57 42.75 21.59 7.06
CA GLY A 57 42.15 20.41 7.68
C GLY A 57 40.83 20.69 8.42
N LEU A 58 40.66 21.91 8.96
CA LEU A 58 39.44 22.31 9.66
C LEU A 58 38.33 22.73 8.70
N THR A 59 38.66 23.40 7.59
CA THR A 59 37.68 23.79 6.56
C THR A 59 37.15 22.57 5.80
N LEU A 60 38.03 21.63 5.41
CA LEU A 60 37.61 20.42 4.70
C LEU A 60 36.71 19.53 5.57
N LYS A 61 36.98 19.42 6.87
CA LYS A 61 36.10 18.67 7.80
C LYS A 61 34.72 19.31 7.97
N ARG A 62 34.63 20.64 7.89
CA ARG A 62 33.34 21.34 7.99
C ARG A 62 32.51 21.16 6.71
N GLU A 63 33.13 21.29 5.54
CA GLU A 63 32.43 21.05 4.28
C GLU A 63 32.01 19.59 4.12
N LEU A 64 32.88 18.64 4.48
CA LEU A 64 32.53 17.22 4.39
C LEU A 64 31.34 16.86 5.30
N ARG A 65 31.28 17.44 6.50
CA ARG A 65 30.13 17.24 7.42
C ARG A 65 28.85 17.85 6.85
N ALA A 66 28.92 19.06 6.29
CA ALA A 66 27.76 19.69 5.65
C ALA A 66 27.24 18.83 4.49
N VAL A 67 28.12 18.33 3.62
CA VAL A 67 27.75 17.44 2.51
C VAL A 67 27.17 16.11 3.01
N GLN A 68 27.70 15.58 4.12
CA GLN A 68 27.22 14.31 4.68
C GLN A 68 25.84 14.45 5.34
N ASP A 69 25.57 15.56 6.01
CA ASP A 69 24.26 15.88 6.60
C ASP A 69 23.22 16.14 5.50
N ASP A 70 23.56 16.92 4.46
CA ASP A 70 22.70 17.14 3.29
C ASP A 70 22.36 15.82 2.59
N SER A 71 23.32 14.89 2.46
CA SER A 71 23.08 13.56 1.88
C SER A 71 22.12 12.71 2.71
N ARG A 72 22.14 12.85 4.05
CA ARG A 72 21.20 12.15 4.93
C ARG A 72 19.79 12.68 4.80
N ILE A 73 19.63 14.00 4.77
CA ILE A 73 18.34 14.66 4.60
C ILE A 73 17.75 14.28 3.23
N ALA A 74 18.53 14.40 2.15
CA ALA A 74 18.09 14.05 0.80
C ALA A 74 17.66 12.57 0.68
N ARG A 75 18.31 11.64 1.40
CA ARG A 75 17.89 10.23 1.45
C ARG A 75 16.61 10.01 2.27
N GLY A 76 16.39 10.80 3.30
CA GLY A 76 15.13 10.80 4.07
C GLY A 76 13.97 11.22 3.19
N ASP A 77 14.11 12.39 2.55
CA ASP A 77 13.10 12.96 1.66
C ASP A 77 12.79 12.03 0.48
N ALA A 78 13.80 11.39 -0.10
CA ALA A 78 13.61 10.42 -1.18
C ALA A 78 12.83 9.17 -0.75
N ARG A 79 12.98 8.71 0.51
CA ARG A 79 12.21 7.57 1.05
C ARG A 79 10.77 7.96 1.34
N GLU A 80 10.56 9.14 1.89
CA GLU A 80 9.23 9.69 2.14
C GLU A 80 8.48 9.89 0.82
N ALA A 81 9.10 10.53 -0.17
CA ALA A 81 8.55 10.70 -1.50
C ALA A 81 8.21 9.36 -2.16
N LYS A 82 9.05 8.33 -1.98
CA LYS A 82 8.76 6.98 -2.47
C LYS A 82 7.56 6.34 -1.75
N GLN A 83 7.45 6.46 -0.43
CA GLN A 83 6.29 5.97 0.32
C GLN A 83 5.00 6.65 -0.12
N VAL A 84 5.02 7.96 -0.33
CA VAL A 84 3.87 8.71 -0.85
C VAL A 84 3.52 8.26 -2.26
N ALA A 85 4.51 8.04 -3.13
CA ALA A 85 4.30 7.54 -4.49
C ALA A 85 3.72 6.12 -4.51
N ASP A 86 4.25 5.21 -3.68
CA ASP A 86 3.75 3.84 -3.56
C ASP A 86 2.32 3.82 -2.99
N GLY A 87 2.02 4.68 -2.00
CA GLY A 87 0.67 4.88 -1.47
C GLY A 87 -0.30 5.39 -2.54
N ALA A 88 0.07 6.44 -3.26
CA ALA A 88 -0.73 7.01 -4.35
C ALA A 88 -0.95 6.00 -5.50
N ALA A 89 0.05 5.16 -5.80
CA ALA A 89 -0.08 4.09 -6.79
C ALA A 89 -1.08 3.01 -6.32
N GLY A 90 -1.08 2.66 -5.03
CA GLY A 90 -2.06 1.78 -4.40
C GLY A 90 -3.48 2.35 -4.49
N ASP A 91 -3.64 3.62 -4.09
CA ASP A 91 -4.93 4.33 -4.15
C ASP A 91 -5.45 4.42 -5.59
N ALA A 92 -4.57 4.71 -6.56
CA ALA A 92 -4.93 4.77 -7.98
C ALA A 92 -5.29 3.39 -8.57
N ALA A 93 -4.69 2.30 -8.07
CA ALA A 93 -5.05 0.95 -8.46
C ALA A 93 -6.42 0.55 -7.87
N GLN A 94 -6.68 0.91 -6.61
CA GLN A 94 -7.96 0.67 -5.95
C GLN A 94 -9.09 1.49 -6.60
N ALA A 95 -8.85 2.77 -6.90
CA ALA A 95 -9.79 3.62 -7.61
C ALA A 95 -10.11 3.07 -9.02
N ARG A 96 -9.10 2.57 -9.76
CA ARG A 96 -9.32 1.92 -11.06
C ARG A 96 -10.12 0.63 -10.93
N GLY A 97 -9.87 -0.19 -9.91
CA GLY A 97 -10.65 -1.40 -9.62
C GLY A 97 -12.11 -1.09 -9.30
N ALA A 98 -12.35 -0.08 -8.45
CA ALA A 98 -13.68 0.40 -8.10
C ALA A 98 -14.42 0.98 -9.31
N SER A 99 -13.77 1.80 -10.14
CA SER A 99 -14.35 2.36 -11.36
C SER A 99 -14.65 1.29 -12.41
N ALA A 100 -13.76 0.29 -12.59
CA ALA A 100 -14.01 -0.82 -13.50
C ALA A 100 -15.22 -1.65 -13.05
N SER A 101 -15.35 -1.90 -11.74
CA SER A 101 -16.51 -2.58 -11.17
C SER A 101 -17.78 -1.74 -11.29
N ALA A 102 -17.72 -0.44 -11.06
CA ALA A 102 -18.85 0.48 -11.18
C ALA A 102 -19.34 0.58 -12.64
N ASN A 103 -18.43 0.67 -13.60
CA ASN A 103 -18.76 0.70 -15.03
C ASN A 103 -19.42 -0.60 -15.49
N GLN A 104 -18.91 -1.76 -15.05
CA GLN A 104 -19.56 -3.04 -15.37
C GLN A 104 -20.97 -3.14 -14.79
N VAL A 105 -21.19 -2.62 -13.56
CA VAL A 105 -22.52 -2.58 -12.94
C VAL A 105 -23.45 -1.60 -13.65
N ALA A 106 -22.95 -0.45 -14.10
CA ALA A 106 -23.74 0.52 -14.85
C ALA A 106 -24.14 -0.01 -16.24
N GLU A 107 -23.21 -0.67 -16.94
CA GLU A 107 -23.43 -1.27 -18.25
C GLU A 107 -24.47 -2.40 -18.17
N THR A 108 -24.34 -3.29 -17.17
CA THR A 108 -25.36 -4.32 -16.93
C THR A 108 -26.71 -3.73 -16.52
N ALA A 109 -26.75 -2.66 -15.73
CA ALA A 109 -28.00 -1.99 -15.37
C ALA A 109 -28.70 -1.36 -16.59
N GLN A 110 -27.94 -0.80 -17.53
CA GLN A 110 -28.46 -0.17 -18.74
C GLN A 110 -29.00 -1.19 -19.75
N GLU A 111 -28.35 -2.34 -19.92
CA GLU A 111 -28.88 -3.43 -20.75
C GLU A 111 -30.19 -4.00 -20.17
N THR A 112 -30.29 -4.03 -18.85
CA THR A 112 -31.44 -4.62 -18.15
C THR A 112 -32.67 -3.71 -18.20
N SER A 113 -32.49 -2.39 -18.17
CA SER A 113 -33.60 -1.43 -18.29
C SER A 113 -34.26 -1.43 -19.67
N ILE A 114 -33.48 -1.66 -20.73
CA ILE A 114 -33.98 -1.81 -22.12
C ILE A 114 -34.82 -3.10 -22.27
N ALA A 115 -34.45 -4.17 -21.56
CA ALA A 115 -35.16 -5.44 -21.59
C ALA A 115 -36.49 -5.38 -20.82
N ALA A 116 -36.53 -4.68 -19.68
CA ALA A 116 -37.72 -4.56 -18.83
C ALA A 116 -38.87 -3.77 -19.48
N ALA A 117 -38.57 -2.83 -20.38
CA ALA A 117 -39.57 -2.01 -21.06
C ALA A 117 -40.45 -2.77 -22.09
N ARG A 118 -40.20 -4.08 -22.33
CA ARG A 118 -40.82 -4.85 -23.42
C ARG A 118 -41.83 -5.93 -22.99
N GLY A 119 -42.18 -6.09 -21.71
CA GLY A 119 -42.90 -7.30 -21.24
C GLY A 119 -44.32 -7.11 -20.71
N ASP A 120 -45.31 -7.64 -21.44
CA ASP A 120 -46.74 -7.76 -21.07
C ASP A 120 -47.03 -8.75 -19.89
N ALA A 121 -48.11 -8.46 -19.15
CA ALA A 121 -48.38 -9.00 -17.81
C ALA A 121 -48.97 -10.44 -17.73
N ALA A 122 -49.44 -11.05 -18.82
CA ALA A 122 -50.05 -12.38 -18.77
C ALA A 122 -49.04 -13.55 -18.90
N ALA A 123 -47.79 -13.27 -19.29
CA ALA A 123 -46.72 -14.27 -19.44
C ALA A 123 -45.84 -14.43 -18.17
N LEU A 124 -46.17 -13.73 -17.08
CA LEU A 124 -45.33 -13.62 -15.88
C LEU A 124 -45.31 -14.88 -14.99
N THR A 125 -46.40 -15.64 -14.92
CA THR A 125 -46.51 -16.82 -14.04
C THR A 125 -45.81 -18.06 -14.58
N SER A 126 -45.87 -18.32 -15.89
CA SER A 126 -45.11 -19.44 -16.50
C SER A 126 -43.61 -19.14 -16.61
N ARG A 127 -43.21 -17.86 -16.55
CA ARG A 127 -41.80 -17.44 -16.52
C ARG A 127 -41.18 -17.56 -15.12
N SER A 128 -41.96 -17.45 -14.04
CA SER A 128 -41.38 -17.44 -12.69
C SER A 128 -40.78 -18.78 -12.25
N SER A 129 -41.32 -19.91 -12.74
CA SER A 129 -40.72 -21.23 -12.51
C SER A 129 -39.43 -21.40 -13.30
N ASP A 130 -39.42 -20.95 -14.56
CA ASP A 130 -38.25 -21.01 -15.46
C ASP A 130 -37.10 -20.12 -14.94
N ASP A 131 -37.43 -18.91 -14.46
CA ASP A 131 -36.47 -18.00 -13.84
C ASP A 131 -35.88 -18.58 -12.54
N SER A 132 -36.69 -19.27 -11.73
CA SER A 132 -36.24 -19.98 -10.52
C SER A 132 -35.23 -21.07 -10.82
N ASP A 133 -35.50 -21.88 -11.84
CA ASP A 133 -34.59 -22.93 -12.27
C ASP A 133 -33.31 -22.32 -12.88
N ALA A 134 -33.44 -21.26 -13.68
CA ALA A 134 -32.29 -20.56 -14.25
C ALA A 134 -31.36 -19.96 -13.16
N VAL A 135 -31.92 -19.40 -12.08
CA VAL A 135 -31.13 -18.96 -10.92
C VAL A 135 -30.40 -20.13 -10.27
N ARG A 136 -31.06 -21.28 -10.09
CA ARG A 136 -30.42 -22.49 -9.53
C ARG A 136 -29.26 -22.97 -10.41
N VAL A 137 -29.44 -22.99 -11.73
CA VAL A 137 -28.35 -23.34 -12.67
C VAL A 137 -27.16 -22.38 -12.54
N LEU A 138 -27.40 -21.07 -12.44
CA LEU A 138 -26.33 -20.08 -12.25
C LEU A 138 -25.66 -20.24 -10.88
N ALA A 139 -26.42 -20.55 -9.82
CA ALA A 139 -25.88 -20.80 -8.49
C ALA A 139 -24.96 -22.04 -8.47
N GLU A 140 -25.39 -23.11 -9.13
CA GLU A 140 -24.56 -24.30 -9.32
C GLU A 140 -23.31 -24.00 -10.15
N GLU A 141 -23.41 -23.19 -11.20
CA GLU A 141 -22.27 -22.75 -11.99
C GLU A 141 -21.27 -21.95 -11.16
N TYR A 142 -21.75 -20.99 -10.35
CA TYR A 142 -20.93 -20.22 -9.42
C TYR A 142 -20.17 -21.15 -8.47
N ASN A 143 -20.88 -22.09 -7.84
CA ASN A 143 -20.31 -23.08 -6.92
C ASN A 143 -19.27 -23.97 -7.61
N ARG A 144 -19.54 -24.40 -8.85
CA ARG A 144 -18.61 -25.20 -9.66
C ARG A 144 -17.33 -24.44 -9.96
N ILE A 145 -17.42 -23.18 -10.42
CA ILE A 145 -16.24 -22.33 -10.67
C ILE A 145 -15.42 -22.17 -9.38
N ARG A 146 -16.11 -21.90 -8.26
CA ARG A 146 -15.50 -21.71 -6.96
C ARG A 146 -14.73 -22.95 -6.47
N ARG A 147 -15.30 -24.15 -6.63
CA ARG A 147 -14.65 -25.41 -6.20
C ARG A 147 -13.50 -25.80 -7.13
N ASN A 148 -13.66 -25.62 -8.43
CA ASN A 148 -12.76 -26.22 -9.41
C ASN A 148 -11.64 -25.29 -9.90
N GLN A 149 -11.74 -23.98 -9.70
CA GLN A 149 -10.71 -23.02 -10.12
C GLN A 149 -9.88 -22.51 -8.94
N ARG A 150 -8.56 -22.43 -9.13
CA ARG A 150 -7.64 -21.79 -8.18
C ARG A 150 -7.97 -20.30 -8.05
N SER A 151 -7.84 -19.77 -6.84
CA SER A 151 -7.98 -18.34 -6.58
C SER A 151 -7.04 -17.52 -7.48
N GLY A 152 -7.58 -16.47 -8.09
CA GLY A 152 -6.86 -15.59 -9.03
C GLY A 152 -7.81 -14.80 -9.92
N SER A 153 -7.25 -13.91 -10.73
CA SER A 153 -8.02 -12.99 -11.60
C SER A 153 -9.00 -13.69 -12.53
N ARG A 154 -8.59 -14.82 -13.13
CA ARG A 154 -9.43 -15.63 -14.02
C ARG A 154 -10.69 -16.14 -13.31
N ARG A 155 -10.54 -16.68 -12.10
CA ARG A 155 -11.67 -17.17 -11.30
C ARG A 155 -12.59 -16.02 -10.90
N THR A 156 -12.03 -14.91 -10.45
CA THR A 156 -12.81 -13.71 -10.10
C THR A 156 -13.63 -13.23 -11.28
N SER A 157 -13.02 -13.09 -12.46
CA SER A 157 -13.72 -12.67 -13.68
C SER A 157 -14.87 -13.62 -14.05
N ALA A 158 -14.65 -14.94 -13.98
CA ALA A 158 -15.70 -15.92 -14.25
C ALA A 158 -16.86 -15.83 -13.25
N MET A 159 -16.56 -15.71 -11.95
CA MET A 159 -17.59 -15.56 -10.90
C MET A 159 -18.36 -14.25 -11.04
N THR A 160 -17.69 -13.14 -11.35
CA THR A 160 -18.33 -11.84 -11.63
C THR A 160 -19.27 -11.93 -12.83
N GLY A 161 -18.88 -12.68 -13.88
CA GLY A 161 -19.76 -12.93 -15.03
C GLY A 161 -21.04 -13.66 -14.65
N VAL A 162 -20.96 -14.68 -13.78
CA VAL A 162 -22.14 -15.38 -13.26
C VAL A 162 -23.04 -14.44 -12.45
N VAL A 163 -22.45 -13.61 -11.58
CA VAL A 163 -23.19 -12.60 -10.79
C VAL A 163 -23.92 -11.61 -11.69
N GLY A 164 -23.27 -11.11 -12.75
CA GLY A 164 -23.90 -10.22 -13.72
C GLY A 164 -25.13 -10.86 -14.38
N ARG A 165 -25.03 -12.14 -14.76
CA ARG A 165 -26.17 -12.90 -15.30
C ARG A 165 -27.29 -13.09 -14.29
N MET A 166 -26.96 -13.39 -13.02
CA MET A 166 -27.96 -13.49 -11.95
C MET A 166 -28.69 -12.16 -11.74
N ILE A 167 -27.97 -11.05 -11.65
CA ILE A 167 -28.56 -9.71 -11.49
C ILE A 167 -29.49 -9.39 -12.66
N ALA A 168 -29.04 -9.64 -13.89
CA ALA A 168 -29.84 -9.40 -15.09
C ALA A 168 -31.11 -10.25 -15.13
N LEU A 169 -31.08 -11.46 -14.57
CA LEU A 169 -32.25 -12.34 -14.45
C LEU A 169 -33.20 -11.84 -13.35
N LEU A 170 -32.69 -11.60 -12.14
CA LEU A 170 -33.44 -11.14 -10.96
C LEU A 170 -34.09 -9.76 -11.15
N SER A 171 -33.49 -8.89 -11.96
CA SER A 171 -34.02 -7.55 -12.23
C SER A 171 -35.17 -7.53 -13.24
N ARG A 172 -35.35 -8.58 -14.05
CA ARG A 172 -36.44 -8.66 -15.03
C ARG A 172 -37.81 -8.89 -14.40
N ASN A 173 -37.83 -9.35 -13.14
CA ASN A 173 -39.05 -9.69 -12.44
C ASN A 173 -39.17 -8.96 -11.10
N PRO A 174 -39.42 -7.63 -11.11
CA PRO A 174 -39.54 -6.85 -9.89
C PRO A 174 -40.80 -7.17 -9.06
N ALA A 175 -41.84 -7.75 -9.69
CA ALA A 175 -43.01 -8.27 -8.99
C ALA A 175 -42.69 -9.51 -8.15
N ALA A 176 -41.51 -10.12 -8.34
CA ALA A 176 -40.97 -11.19 -7.52
C ALA A 176 -40.35 -10.68 -6.19
N ALA A 177 -40.89 -9.60 -5.60
CA ALA A 177 -40.79 -9.38 -4.14
C ALA A 177 -41.27 -10.64 -3.37
N GLY A 178 -42.09 -11.47 -4.01
CA GLY A 178 -42.43 -12.83 -3.61
C GLY A 178 -41.75 -13.95 -4.42
N TRP A 179 -40.51 -13.78 -4.91
CA TRP A 179 -39.75 -14.91 -5.49
C TRP A 179 -39.75 -16.04 -4.44
N PRO A 180 -40.36 -17.21 -4.75
CA PRO A 180 -40.48 -18.28 -3.77
C PRO A 180 -39.08 -18.70 -3.33
N GLY A 181 -38.78 -18.52 -2.04
CA GLY A 181 -37.54 -19.02 -1.45
C GLY A 181 -36.38 -18.05 -1.33
N VAL A 182 -36.54 -16.72 -1.44
CA VAL A 182 -35.44 -15.79 -1.05
C VAL A 182 -34.99 -16.05 0.39
N SER A 183 -35.94 -16.24 1.31
CA SER A 183 -35.66 -16.59 2.70
C SER A 183 -34.97 -17.95 2.79
N ASP A 184 -35.39 -18.94 2.00
CA ASP A 184 -34.76 -20.27 1.95
C ASP A 184 -33.32 -20.19 1.41
N PHE A 185 -33.09 -19.34 0.40
CA PHE A 185 -31.76 -19.09 -0.18
C PHE A 185 -30.83 -18.41 0.83
N LEU A 186 -31.31 -17.37 1.52
CA LEU A 186 -30.54 -16.69 2.58
C LEU A 186 -30.29 -17.62 3.77
N ALA A 187 -31.23 -18.51 4.08
CA ALA A 187 -31.14 -19.45 5.20
C ALA A 187 -30.25 -20.67 4.93
N GLY A 188 -30.24 -21.17 3.69
CA GLY A 188 -29.63 -22.44 3.32
C GLY A 188 -28.11 -22.42 3.21
N ASP A 189 -27.52 -23.62 3.16
CA ASP A 189 -26.06 -23.85 3.17
C ASP A 189 -25.39 -23.73 1.81
N ASP A 190 -26.15 -23.69 0.71
CA ASP A 190 -25.60 -23.51 -0.62
C ASP A 190 -25.17 -22.06 -0.83
N GLY A 191 -23.85 -21.82 -0.91
CA GLY A 191 -23.29 -20.48 -1.07
C GLY A 191 -23.67 -19.77 -2.38
N GLY A 192 -23.99 -20.52 -3.44
CA GLY A 192 -24.45 -19.98 -4.72
C GLY A 192 -25.90 -19.51 -4.63
N LEU A 193 -26.77 -20.28 -3.97
CA LEU A 193 -28.15 -19.87 -3.70
C LEU A 193 -28.20 -18.71 -2.72
N ARG A 194 -27.38 -18.74 -1.65
CA ARG A 194 -27.27 -17.62 -0.71
C ARG A 194 -26.84 -16.33 -1.40
N LEU A 195 -25.86 -16.43 -2.31
CA LEU A 195 -25.48 -15.32 -3.18
C LEU A 195 -26.66 -14.80 -4.01
N ALA A 196 -27.45 -15.68 -4.61
CA ALA A 196 -28.67 -15.28 -5.33
C ALA A 196 -29.68 -14.58 -4.40
N GLY A 197 -29.82 -15.04 -3.15
CA GLY A 197 -30.64 -14.37 -2.12
C GLY A 197 -30.17 -12.94 -1.82
N PHE A 198 -28.86 -12.73 -1.67
CA PHE A 198 -28.30 -11.38 -1.53
C PHE A 198 -28.61 -10.52 -2.77
N LEU A 199 -28.33 -11.03 -3.97
CA LEU A 199 -28.55 -10.31 -5.21
C LEU A 199 -30.02 -9.95 -5.43
N SER A 200 -30.95 -10.83 -5.03
CA SER A 200 -32.39 -10.55 -5.09
C SER A 200 -32.76 -9.36 -4.20
N CYS A 201 -32.20 -9.30 -2.98
CA CYS A 201 -32.39 -8.17 -2.07
C CYS A 201 -31.70 -6.89 -2.58
N TYR A 202 -30.63 -7.02 -3.35
CA TYR A 202 -29.95 -5.89 -3.97
C TYR A 202 -30.74 -5.30 -5.15
N THR A 203 -31.33 -6.13 -6.00
CA THR A 203 -32.09 -5.68 -7.17
C THR A 203 -33.49 -5.21 -6.79
N ASN A 204 -34.14 -5.91 -5.84
CA ASN A 204 -35.50 -5.65 -5.38
C ASN A 204 -35.49 -5.48 -3.85
N PRO A 205 -35.08 -4.32 -3.33
CA PRO A 205 -34.88 -4.11 -1.90
C PRO A 205 -36.20 -4.12 -1.13
N ASP A 206 -36.30 -5.01 -0.14
CA ASP A 206 -37.39 -5.11 0.83
C ASP A 206 -36.84 -4.97 2.26
N PRO A 207 -37.09 -3.85 2.97
CA PRO A 207 -36.59 -3.60 4.32
C PRO A 207 -36.92 -4.70 5.33
N ARG A 208 -38.01 -5.45 5.13
CA ARG A 208 -38.41 -6.55 6.02
C ARG A 208 -37.36 -7.66 6.09
N ARG A 209 -36.48 -7.75 5.09
CA ARG A 209 -35.41 -8.77 4.98
C ARG A 209 -34.08 -8.36 5.59
N ILE A 210 -33.97 -7.16 6.18
CA ILE A 210 -32.71 -6.64 6.74
C ILE A 210 -32.08 -7.64 7.73
N GLN A 211 -32.91 -8.24 8.57
CA GLN A 211 -32.47 -9.25 9.53
C GLN A 211 -31.95 -10.52 8.88
N GLU A 212 -32.69 -11.07 7.92
CA GLU A 212 -32.30 -12.28 7.19
C GLU A 212 -30.97 -12.08 6.46
N VAL A 213 -30.80 -10.94 5.79
CA VAL A 213 -29.57 -10.61 5.06
C VAL A 213 -28.39 -10.44 6.02
N ALA A 214 -28.55 -9.72 7.13
CA ALA A 214 -27.49 -9.54 8.11
C ALA A 214 -27.03 -10.88 8.72
N GLN A 215 -27.98 -11.75 9.08
CA GLN A 215 -27.69 -13.08 9.61
C GLN A 215 -27.06 -14.01 8.54
N ALA A 216 -27.47 -13.89 7.28
CA ALA A 216 -26.85 -14.62 6.17
C ALA A 216 -25.41 -14.15 5.90
N VAL A 217 -25.11 -12.84 6.02
CA VAL A 217 -23.74 -12.30 5.90
C VAL A 217 -22.82 -12.91 6.96
N LEU A 218 -23.27 -12.96 8.22
CA LEU A 218 -22.49 -13.51 9.34
C LEU A 218 -22.18 -15.01 9.16
N ARG A 219 -23.09 -15.76 8.52
CA ARG A 219 -22.93 -17.20 8.25
C ARG A 219 -22.18 -17.51 6.96
N ASP A 220 -22.02 -16.56 6.05
CA ASP A 220 -21.32 -16.81 4.78
C ASP A 220 -19.83 -16.95 5.06
N GLU A 221 -19.22 -18.05 4.64
CA GLU A 221 -17.81 -18.33 4.92
C GLU A 221 -16.86 -17.60 3.97
N THR A 222 -17.42 -16.83 3.04
CA THR A 222 -16.73 -16.48 1.81
C THR A 222 -16.55 -14.97 1.68
N PRO A 223 -15.32 -14.49 1.42
CA PRO A 223 -15.10 -13.04 1.32
C PRO A 223 -15.98 -12.36 0.26
N PHE A 224 -16.22 -13.05 -0.86
CA PHE A 224 -17.05 -12.53 -1.94
C PHE A 224 -18.55 -12.53 -1.59
N GLY A 225 -19.09 -13.62 -1.02
CA GLY A 225 -20.49 -13.70 -0.60
C GLY A 225 -20.81 -12.67 0.48
N GLN A 226 -19.94 -12.55 1.49
CA GLN A 226 -20.01 -11.51 2.52
C GLN A 226 -20.03 -10.09 1.93
N TYR A 227 -19.16 -9.79 0.96
CA TYR A 227 -19.15 -8.49 0.29
C TYR A 227 -20.48 -8.20 -0.44
N CYS A 228 -21.00 -9.16 -1.20
CA CYS A 228 -22.29 -9.01 -1.88
C CYS A 228 -23.45 -8.84 -0.88
N GLY A 229 -23.46 -9.61 0.22
CA GLY A 229 -24.45 -9.49 1.26
C GLY A 229 -24.40 -8.14 1.99
N LEU A 230 -23.21 -7.60 2.27
CA LEU A 230 -23.05 -6.27 2.87
C LEU A 230 -23.53 -5.15 1.93
N ARG A 231 -23.26 -5.24 0.62
CA ARG A 231 -23.81 -4.27 -0.35
C ARG A 231 -25.33 -4.31 -0.40
N SER A 232 -25.90 -5.50 -0.31
CA SER A 232 -27.35 -5.71 -0.26
C SER A 232 -27.91 -5.10 1.03
N LEU A 233 -27.29 -5.37 2.18
CA LEU A 233 -27.65 -4.82 3.48
C LEU A 233 -27.60 -3.29 3.50
N ASN A 234 -26.54 -2.68 2.97
CA ASN A 234 -26.41 -1.22 2.86
C ASN A 234 -27.56 -0.60 2.05
N ARG A 235 -28.00 -1.26 0.99
CA ARG A 235 -29.13 -0.79 0.18
C ARG A 235 -30.46 -0.89 0.93
N LEU A 236 -30.66 -1.96 1.69
CA LEU A 236 -31.85 -2.13 2.52
C LEU A 236 -31.89 -1.12 3.67
N LEU A 237 -30.78 -0.94 4.39
CA LEU A 237 -30.67 0.03 5.50
C LEU A 237 -30.85 1.47 5.05
N ALA A 238 -30.54 1.81 3.80
CA ALA A 238 -30.83 3.13 3.25
C ALA A 238 -32.35 3.41 3.13
N LEU A 239 -33.19 2.37 3.12
CA LEU A 239 -34.65 2.49 3.11
C LEU A 239 -35.24 2.48 4.53
N ASP A 240 -34.66 1.72 5.45
CA ASP A 240 -35.10 1.60 6.84
C ASP A 240 -33.91 1.38 7.79
N PRO A 241 -33.26 2.48 8.26
CA PRO A 241 -32.08 2.38 9.12
C PRO A 241 -32.35 1.75 10.50
N GLU A 242 -33.58 1.83 10.99
CA GLU A 242 -33.96 1.44 12.36
C GLU A 242 -34.27 -0.05 12.50
N SER A 243 -34.62 -0.71 11.40
CA SER A 243 -34.96 -2.14 11.35
C SER A 243 -33.84 -3.10 11.78
N LEU A 244 -32.58 -2.62 11.87
CA LEU A 244 -31.47 -3.41 12.39
C LEU A 244 -31.48 -3.43 13.92
N ASP A 245 -31.90 -4.56 14.47
CA ASP A 245 -31.93 -4.80 15.91
C ASP A 245 -30.53 -4.71 16.55
N ARG A 246 -30.53 -4.39 17.84
CA ARG A 246 -29.30 -4.14 18.61
C ARG A 246 -28.39 -5.38 18.70
N ASN A 247 -28.94 -6.59 18.76
CA ASN A 247 -28.15 -7.80 18.88
C ASN A 247 -27.43 -8.11 17.56
N THR A 248 -28.12 -8.06 16.42
CA THR A 248 -27.50 -8.25 15.11
C THR A 248 -26.47 -7.16 14.81
N ARG A 249 -26.74 -5.90 15.16
CA ARG A 249 -25.76 -4.79 15.06
C ARG A 249 -24.49 -5.09 15.86
N ARG A 250 -24.63 -5.57 17.10
CA ARG A 250 -23.49 -5.95 17.95
C ARG A 250 -22.67 -7.08 17.31
N GLN A 251 -23.33 -8.14 16.85
CA GLN A 251 -22.65 -9.27 16.18
C GLN A 251 -21.86 -8.83 14.95
N LEU A 252 -22.46 -7.97 14.12
CA LEU A 252 -21.79 -7.37 12.96
C LEU A 252 -20.57 -6.53 13.36
N SER A 253 -20.66 -5.75 14.44
CA SER A 253 -19.54 -4.96 14.97
C SER A 253 -18.40 -5.84 15.49
N GLU A 254 -18.72 -6.89 16.26
CA GLU A 254 -17.76 -7.86 16.79
C GLU A 254 -17.05 -8.59 15.65
N TRP A 255 -17.81 -9.08 14.67
CA TRP A 255 -17.28 -9.68 13.46
C TRP A 255 -16.38 -8.71 12.68
N GLY A 256 -16.76 -7.43 12.59
CA GLY A 256 -15.97 -6.38 11.96
C GLY A 256 -14.57 -6.21 12.55
N GLY A 257 -14.42 -6.45 13.85
CA GLY A 257 -13.10 -6.44 14.52
C GLY A 257 -12.15 -7.53 14.04
N THR A 258 -12.67 -8.57 13.39
CA THR A 258 -11.87 -9.67 12.81
C THR A 258 -11.48 -9.42 11.35
N LEU A 259 -12.09 -8.43 10.69
CA LEU A 259 -11.80 -8.10 9.31
C LEU A 259 -10.52 -7.27 9.22
N GLY A 260 -9.64 -7.63 8.28
CA GLY A 260 -8.46 -6.83 7.98
C GLY A 260 -8.82 -5.40 7.59
N ALA A 261 -8.11 -4.43 8.15
CA ALA A 261 -8.25 -3.03 7.79
C ALA A 261 -7.99 -2.82 6.29
N GLY A 262 -8.74 -1.90 5.67
CA GLY A 262 -8.62 -1.59 4.25
C GLY A 262 -9.26 -2.59 3.29
N THR A 263 -9.89 -3.66 3.78
CA THR A 263 -10.65 -4.58 2.92
C THR A 263 -12.01 -4.00 2.53
N ASP A 264 -12.51 -4.36 1.34
CA ASP A 264 -13.82 -3.91 0.85
C ASP A 264 -14.96 -4.31 1.79
N ARG A 265 -14.87 -5.50 2.42
CA ARG A 265 -15.83 -5.95 3.44
C ARG A 265 -15.84 -5.03 4.66
N ALA A 266 -14.66 -4.65 5.17
CA ALA A 266 -14.57 -3.74 6.31
C ALA A 266 -15.10 -2.33 5.96
N PHE A 267 -14.94 -1.89 4.71
CA PHE A 267 -15.54 -0.65 4.23
C PHE A 267 -17.08 -0.74 4.20
N GLU A 268 -17.65 -1.74 3.53
CA GLU A 268 -19.10 -1.91 3.42
C GLU A 268 -19.77 -2.14 4.79
N LEU A 269 -19.12 -2.88 5.69
CA LEU A 269 -19.62 -3.10 7.04
C LEU A 269 -19.66 -1.81 7.87
N ARG A 270 -18.59 -1.00 7.85
CA ARG A 270 -18.57 0.30 8.55
C ARG A 270 -19.69 1.20 8.05
N ARG A 271 -19.92 1.23 6.74
CA ARG A 271 -21.02 1.98 6.15
C ARG A 271 -22.38 1.51 6.68
N ALA A 272 -22.62 0.20 6.74
CA ALA A 272 -23.88 -0.36 7.24
C ALA A 272 -24.12 0.02 8.71
N LEU A 273 -23.08 -0.09 9.54
CA LEU A 273 -23.15 0.28 10.96
C LEU A 273 -23.40 1.78 11.15
N GLN A 274 -22.76 2.65 10.36
CA GLN A 274 -22.95 4.11 10.41
C GLN A 274 -24.36 4.55 10.02
N VAL A 275 -24.92 3.97 8.94
CA VAL A 275 -26.30 4.25 8.52
C VAL A 275 -27.27 3.88 9.63
N SER A 276 -27.08 2.71 10.25
CA SER A 276 -27.95 2.23 11.32
C SER A 276 -27.81 2.94 12.67
N ALA A 277 -26.82 3.83 12.83
CA ALA A 277 -26.51 4.52 14.08
C ALA A 277 -26.85 6.02 14.08
N SER A 278 -27.16 6.59 12.91
CA SER A 278 -27.47 8.01 12.74
C SER A 278 -28.92 8.36 13.11
N THR A 279 -29.60 7.53 13.88
CA THR A 279 -31.04 7.61 14.20
C THR A 279 -31.25 7.13 15.63
#